data_AF-R7LJZ4-F1
#
_entry.id   AF-R7LJZ4-F1
#
_cell.length_a   1.000
_cell.length_b   1.000
_cell.length_c   1.000
_cell.angle_alpha   90.00
_cell.angle_beta   90.00
_cell.angle_gamma   90.00
#
_symmetry.space_group_name_H-M   'P 1'
#
loop_
_entity.id
_entity.type
_entity.pdbx_description
1 polymer ?
#
loop_
_entity_poly.entity_id
_entity_poly.type
_entity_poly.pdbx_seq_one_letter_code
_entity_poly.pdbx_strand_id
1 'polypeptide(L)' 'MARLIRPSWAIRCVQSGCKTLFEVAKVEDGKQQEVVCPACGEHYVYPIYDEEERNS' A
#
# COMPACT_ATOMS: atom_id res chain seq x y z
N MET A 1 -0.81 29.39 -4.42
CA MET A 1 -0.41 28.10 -5.00
C MET A 1 -1.38 27.04 -4.48
N ALA A 2 -2.23 26.48 -5.35
CA ALA A 2 -3.09 25.39 -4.96
C ALA A 2 -2.21 24.15 -4.74
N ARG A 3 -2.10 23.67 -3.49
CA ARG A 3 -1.45 22.40 -3.20
C ARG A 3 -2.38 21.32 -3.76
N LEU A 4 -1.95 20.61 -4.80
CA LEU A 4 -2.72 19.49 -5.34
C LEU A 4 -2.68 18.37 -4.28
N ILE A 5 -3.68 18.35 -3.39
CA ILE A 5 -3.83 17.30 -2.39
C ILE A 5 -4.33 16.08 -3.15
N ARG A 6 -3.40 15.20 -3.54
CA ARG A 6 -3.78 13.86 -4.00
C ARG A 6 -4.26 13.09 -2.78
N PRO A 7 -5.46 12.46 -2.83
CA PRO A 7 -5.89 11.63 -1.73
C PRO A 7 -4.83 10.53 -1.49
N SER A 8 -4.29 10.48 -0.28
CA SER A 8 -3.36 9.45 0.18
C SER A 8 -4.05 8.52 1.18
N TRP A 9 -3.56 7.29 1.27
CA TRP A 9 -3.93 6.33 2.30
C TRP A 9 -2.72 6.01 3.16
N ALA A 10 -2.93 5.91 4.48
CA ALA A 10 -1.91 5.42 5.39
C ALA A 10 -2.00 3.88 5.43
N ILE A 11 -0.92 3.22 5.04
CA ILE A 11 -0.82 1.76 5.06
C ILE A 11 0.32 1.32 5.97
N ARG A 12 0.26 0.06 6.40
CA ARG A 12 1.32 -0.59 7.17
C ARG A 12 2.11 -1.52 6.26
N CYS A 13 3.44 -1.50 6.39
CA CYS A 13 4.29 -2.49 5.74
C CYS A 13 3.88 -3.92 6.13
N VAL A 14 3.79 -4.80 5.13
CA VAL A 14 3.40 -6.22 5.29
C VAL A 14 4.54 -7.11 5.81
N GLN A 15 5.77 -6.63 5.76
CA GLN A 15 6.93 -7.29 6.33
C GLN A 15 6.78 -7.43 7.86
N SER A 16 6.81 -8.67 8.36
CA SER A 16 6.65 -9.00 9.78
C SER A 16 7.61 -8.25 10.72
N GLY A 17 8.82 -7.91 10.24
CA GLY A 17 9.84 -7.20 11.02
C GLY A 17 9.81 -5.67 10.92
N CYS A 18 9.18 -5.09 9.88
CA CYS A 18 9.24 -3.65 9.64
C CYS A 18 8.04 -2.92 10.25
N LYS A 19 6.81 -3.35 9.92
CA LYS A 19 5.52 -2.77 10.39
C LYS A 19 5.42 -1.24 10.32
N THR A 20 6.26 -0.58 9.52
CA THR A 20 6.31 0.88 9.38
C THR A 20 5.02 1.39 8.74
N LEU A 21 4.50 2.49 9.26
CA LEU A 21 3.35 3.21 8.70
C LEU A 21 3.84 4.28 7.72
N PHE A 22 3.26 4.31 6.53
CA PHE A 22 3.60 5.30 5.51
C PHE A 22 2.40 5.57 4.59
N GLU A 23 2.50 6.66 3.83
CA GLU A 23 1.43 7.10 2.93
C GLU A 23 1.66 6.57 1.52
N VAL A 24 0.61 6.07 0.89
CA VAL A 24 0.56 5.69 -0.53
C VAL A 24 -0.53 6.48 -1.24
N ALA A 25 -0.45 6.57 -2.55
CA ALA A 25 -1.50 7.21 -3.34
C ALA A 25 -2.80 6.40 -3.25
N LYS A 26 -3.95 7.07 -3.16
CA LYS A 26 -5.24 6.42 -3.31
C LYS A 26 -5.42 6.03 -4.78
N VAL A 27 -5.53 4.73 -5.04
CA VAL A 27 -5.89 4.18 -6.36
C VAL A 27 -7.40 4.12 -6.52
N GLU A 28 -7.86 4.05 -7.77
CA GLU A 28 -9.28 3.83 -8.08
C GLU A 28 -9.71 2.41 -7.71
N ASP A 29 -11.00 2.23 -7.48
CA ASP A 29 -11.58 0.94 -7.09
C ASP A 29 -11.28 -0.14 -8.16
N GLY A 30 -10.72 -1.28 -7.73
CA GLY A 30 -10.30 -2.37 -8.61
C GLY A 30 -8.93 -2.20 -9.26
N LYS A 31 -8.20 -1.11 -8.98
CA LYS A 31 -6.81 -0.95 -9.42
C LYS A 31 -5.83 -1.26 -8.30
N GLN A 32 -4.72 -1.88 -8.69
CA GLN A 32 -3.56 -2.15 -7.84
C GLN A 32 -2.41 -1.21 -8.22
N GLN A 33 -1.52 -0.93 -7.27
CA GLN A 33 -0.26 -0.22 -7.51
C GLN A 33 0.91 -0.96 -6.86
N GLU A 34 2.08 -0.83 -7.46
CA GLU A 34 3.33 -1.24 -6.82
C GLU A 34 3.69 -0.25 -5.72
N VAL A 35 4.01 -0.79 -4.56
CA VAL A 35 4.37 -0.05 -3.36
C VAL A 35 5.72 -0.52 -2.87
N VAL A 36 6.56 0.44 -2.53
CA VAL A 36 7.87 0.20 -1.92
C VAL A 36 7.84 0.71 -0.50
N CYS A 37 8.16 -0.13 0.48
CA CYS A 37 8.28 0.32 1.86
C CYS A 37 9.53 1.22 2.00
N PRO A 38 9.39 2.46 2.50
CA PRO A 38 10.54 3.37 2.63
C PRO A 38 11.53 2.96 3.73
N ALA A 39 11.14 2.06 4.64
CA ALA A 39 11.98 1.66 5.78
C ALA A 39 12.79 0.38 5.51
N CYS A 40 12.19 -0.64 4.89
CA CYS A 40 12.87 -1.92 4.60
C CYS A 40 13.14 -2.18 3.12
N GLY A 41 12.60 -1.35 2.21
CA GLY A 41 12.79 -1.53 0.77
C GLY A 41 11.99 -2.68 0.15
N GLU A 42 11.03 -3.24 0.89
CA GLU A 42 10.19 -4.34 0.39
C GLU A 42 9.22 -3.85 -0.67
N HIS A 43 9.12 -4.60 -1.77
CA HIS A 43 8.27 -4.31 -2.92
C HIS A 43 7.05 -5.23 -2.89
N TYR A 44 5.85 -4.66 -2.86
CA TYR A 44 4.59 -5.41 -2.88
C TYR A 44 3.48 -4.62 -3.55
N VAL A 45 2.39 -5.30 -3.90
CA VAL A 45 1.25 -4.67 -4.59
C VAL A 45 0.16 -4.34 -3.57
N TYR A 46 -0.44 -3.14 -3.68
CA TYR A 46 -1.51 -2.68 -2.79
C TYR A 46 -2.70 -2.12 -3.59
N PRO A 47 -3.96 -2.38 -3.19
CA PRO A 47 -4.40 -3.29 -2.14
C PRO A 47 -4.08 -4.74 -2.51
N ILE A 48 -3.76 -5.56 -1.52
CA ILE A 48 -3.60 -7.00 -1.73
C ILE A 48 -5.01 -7.54 -1.94
N TYR A 49 -5.35 -7.87 -3.17
CA TYR A 49 -6.56 -8.61 -3.49
C TYR A 49 -6.18 -10.07 -3.43
N ASP A 50 -6.56 -10.71 -2.34
CA ASP A 50 -6.35 -12.12 -2.15
C ASP A 50 -7.35 -12.89 -3.03
N GLU A 51 -6.89 -13.50 -4.13
CA GLU A 51 -7.60 -14.65 -4.71
C GLU A 51 -7.37 -15.92 -3.86
N GLU A 52 -6.46 -15.89 -2.87
CA GLU A 52 -6.07 -17.03 -2.02
C GLU A 52 -6.63 -17.00 -0.58
N GLU A 53 -7.25 -15.92 -0.10
CA GLU A 53 -7.93 -15.85 1.21
C GLU A 53 -9.37 -16.44 1.16
N ARG A 54 -9.54 -17.57 0.44
CA ARG A 54 -10.74 -18.42 0.46
C ARG A 54 -10.39 -19.90 0.67
N ASN A 55 -9.39 -20.19 1.50
CA ASN A 55 -9.16 -21.57 1.97
C ASN A 55 -8.56 -21.64 3.39
N SER A 56 -9.34 -21.27 4.41
CA SER A 56 -9.21 -21.81 5.76
C SER A 56 -10.53 -21.72 6.51
#